data_AF-A0A150I1B7-F1
#
_entry.id   AF-A0A150I1B7-F1
#
_cell.length_a   1.000
_cell.length_b   1.000
_cell.length_c   1.000
_cell.angle_alpha   90.00
_cell.angle_beta   90.00
_cell.angle_gamma   90.00
#
_symmetry.space_group_name_H-M   'P 1'
#
loop_
_entity.id
_entity.type
_entity.pdbx_description
1 polymer ?
#
loop_
_entity_poly.entity_id
_entity_poly.type
_entity_poly.pdbx_seq_one_letter_code
_entity_poly.pdbx_strand_id
1 'polypeptide(L)'
;MQIQDKYGYSAHRAITEIEDDLLGRAEFSKNLSDAISNWKGQDSLVIALYGDWGTGKTSIKNMALKYLNKMSKPPIIIEFSPWEWSAQERITQAFFDEISKSIGNLSFSERDKKLANIFKKYGNYLAASESVLHGSSLALPAIVSIVAGLGIGTSLLIDDSRTGK
;
A
#
# COMPACT_ATOMS: atom_id res chain seq x y z
N MET A 1 30.80 -13.46 21.77
CA MET A 1 29.57 -14.25 21.53
C MET A 1 29.65 -14.74 20.10
N GLN A 2 29.86 -16.05 19.88
CA GLN A 2 29.91 -16.58 18.52
C GLN A 2 28.47 -16.65 17.98
N ILE A 3 28.18 -15.91 16.92
CA ILE A 3 26.91 -16.05 16.19
C ILE A 3 27.00 -17.39 15.48
N GLN A 4 26.30 -18.39 16.02
CA GLN A 4 26.18 -19.69 15.39
C GLN A 4 25.19 -19.53 14.22
N ASP A 5 25.70 -19.52 12.99
CA ASP A 5 24.84 -19.59 11.80
C ASP A 5 24.14 -20.95 11.83
N LYS A 6 22.83 -20.92 12.15
CA LYS A 6 21.98 -22.09 12.29
C LYS A 6 21.92 -22.96 11.02
N TYR A 7 22.30 -22.42 9.86
CA TYR A 7 22.12 -23.08 8.58
C TYR A 7 23.42 -23.35 7.81
N GLY A 8 24.55 -22.71 8.15
CA GLY A 8 25.87 -22.91 7.53
C GLY A 8 25.97 -22.47 6.05
N TYR A 9 24.85 -22.51 5.33
CA TYR A 9 24.57 -21.91 4.04
C TYR A 9 23.13 -21.40 4.08
N SER A 10 22.96 -20.07 4.06
CA SER A 10 21.63 -19.48 3.96
C SER A 10 21.17 -19.50 2.49
N ALA A 11 20.03 -20.12 2.23
CA ALA A 11 19.27 -19.86 1.01
C ALA A 11 19.11 -18.34 0.87
N HIS A 12 19.07 -17.81 -0.36
CA HIS A 12 18.97 -16.38 -0.69
C HIS A 12 17.67 -15.74 -0.15
N ARG A 13 17.53 -15.64 1.17
CA ARG A 13 16.34 -15.25 1.90
C ARG A 13 16.53 -13.82 2.36
N ALA A 14 15.46 -13.04 2.21
CA ALA A 14 15.43 -11.71 2.77
C ALA A 14 15.54 -11.79 4.29
N ILE A 15 16.33 -10.88 4.87
CA ILE A 15 16.44 -10.71 6.31
C ILE A 15 15.05 -10.33 6.84
N THR A 16 14.64 -10.97 7.94
CA THR A 16 13.39 -10.65 8.63
C THR A 16 13.64 -10.00 9.97
N GLU A 17 14.63 -10.44 10.76
CA GLU A 17 15.04 -9.82 12.03
C GLU A 17 16.15 -8.80 11.82
N ILE A 18 16.13 -7.67 12.54
CA ILE A 18 17.15 -6.62 12.38
C ILE A 18 18.51 -7.14 12.87
N GLU A 19 18.48 -8.00 13.87
CA GLU A 19 19.61 -8.58 14.57
C GLU A 19 20.39 -9.57 13.69
N ASP A 20 19.78 -10.07 12.61
CA ASP A 20 20.40 -10.97 11.64
C ASP A 20 21.19 -10.22 10.54
N ASP A 21 21.25 -8.88 10.59
CA ASP A 21 21.93 -8.08 9.59
C ASP A 21 23.46 -8.04 9.79
N LEU A 22 24.15 -8.95 9.09
CA LEU A 22 25.61 -9.02 9.09
C LEU A 22 26.28 -8.03 8.13
N LEU A 23 25.51 -7.34 7.28
CA LEU A 23 26.03 -6.51 6.19
C LEU A 23 25.78 -5.00 6.39
N GLY A 24 25.31 -4.58 7.57
CA GLY A 24 25.19 -3.16 7.94
C GLY A 24 24.09 -2.40 7.20
N ARG A 25 23.06 -3.10 6.70
CA ARG A 25 21.88 -2.52 6.04
C ARG A 25 20.82 -1.99 7.01
N ALA A 26 20.89 -2.36 8.29
CA ALA A 26 19.94 -1.99 9.32
C ALA A 26 19.88 -0.46 9.52
N GLU A 27 21.01 0.23 9.46
CA GLU A 27 21.06 1.69 9.61
C GLU A 27 20.35 2.42 8.46
N PHE A 28 20.62 2.02 7.21
CA PHE A 28 19.90 2.54 6.04
C PHE A 28 18.39 2.31 6.18
N SER A 29 17.99 1.10 6.59
CA SER A 29 16.59 0.73 6.76
C SER A 29 15.89 1.55 7.86
N LYS A 30 16.63 1.88 8.94
CA LYS A 30 16.16 2.79 9.99
C LYS A 30 15.97 4.20 9.45
N ASN A 31 16.94 4.74 8.71
CA ASN A 31 16.84 6.07 8.11
C ASN A 31 15.67 6.17 7.13
N LEU A 32 15.41 5.13 6.34
CA LEU A 32 14.23 5.04 5.48
C LEU A 32 12.93 5.07 6.28
N SER A 33 12.84 4.30 7.37
CA SER A 33 11.69 4.28 8.28
C SER A 33 11.44 5.65 8.94
N ASP A 34 12.52 6.30 9.40
CA ASP A 34 12.47 7.63 10.01
C ASP A 34 12.01 8.69 8.98
N ALA A 35 12.47 8.62 7.74
CA ALA A 35 12.03 9.52 6.68
C ALA A 35 10.53 9.36 6.36
N ILE A 36 10.05 8.12 6.26
CA ILE A 36 8.62 7.82 5.99
C ILE A 36 7.74 8.33 7.14
N SER A 37 8.10 8.04 8.39
CA SER A 37 7.28 8.39 9.57
C SER A 37 7.27 9.89 9.89
N ASN A 38 8.34 10.60 9.53
CA ASN A 38 8.45 12.04 9.74
C ASN A 38 7.92 12.89 8.58
N TRP A 39 7.49 12.29 7.48
CA TRP A 39 6.84 13.03 6.39
C TRP A 39 5.59 13.76 6.89
N LYS A 40 5.50 15.08 6.63
CA LYS A 40 4.36 15.95 6.99
C LYS A 40 3.75 16.67 5.80
N GLY A 41 4.15 16.31 4.57
CA GLY A 41 3.54 16.87 3.37
C GLY A 41 2.05 16.52 3.29
N GLN A 42 1.27 17.41 2.67
CA GLN A 42 -0.15 17.14 2.41
C GLN A 42 -0.34 16.26 1.15
N ASP A 43 0.71 16.13 0.34
CA ASP A 43 0.73 15.29 -0.86
C ASP A 43 1.19 13.86 -0.57
N SER A 44 0.81 12.94 -1.47
CA SER A 44 1.26 11.55 -1.47
C SER A 44 2.75 11.45 -1.76
N LEU A 45 3.48 10.71 -0.92
CA LEU A 45 4.89 10.40 -1.11
C LEU A 45 5.04 9.03 -1.79
N VAL A 46 5.73 8.99 -2.93
CA VAL A 46 6.06 7.74 -3.65
C VAL A 46 7.56 7.51 -3.58
N ILE A 47 7.97 6.33 -3.12
CA ILE A 47 9.38 5.96 -2.94
C ILE A 47 9.66 4.68 -3.73
N ALA A 48 10.75 4.67 -4.50
CA ALA A 48 11.24 3.48 -5.17
C ALA A 48 12.60 3.07 -4.58
N LEU A 49 12.69 1.82 -4.10
CA LEU A 49 13.95 1.20 -3.70
C LEU A 49 14.49 0.35 -4.86
N TYR A 50 15.56 0.81 -5.50
CA TYR A 50 16.15 0.18 -6.69
C TYR A 50 17.53 -0.43 -6.42
N GLY A 51 17.97 -1.32 -7.30
CA GLY A 51 19.27 -2.00 -7.23
C GLY A 51 19.23 -3.39 -7.86
N ASP A 52 20.39 -3.98 -8.13
CA ASP A 52 20.50 -5.27 -8.82
C ASP A 52 19.91 -6.43 -8.02
N TRP A 53 19.65 -7.56 -8.69
CA TRP A 53 19.20 -8.77 -8.01
C TRP A 53 20.19 -9.22 -6.93
N GLY A 54 19.69 -9.64 -5.76
CA GLY A 54 20.54 -10.08 -4.64
C GLY A 54 21.18 -8.98 -3.79
N THR A 55 20.98 -7.69 -4.11
CA THR A 55 21.50 -6.56 -3.31
C THR A 55 20.85 -6.39 -1.93
N GLY A 56 19.77 -7.13 -1.65
CA GLY A 56 19.10 -7.11 -0.34
C GLY A 56 17.95 -6.11 -0.21
N LYS A 57 17.36 -5.65 -1.32
CA LYS A 57 16.20 -4.73 -1.32
C LYS A 57 15.05 -5.23 -0.44
N THR A 58 14.69 -6.51 -0.55
CA THR A 58 13.63 -7.10 0.28
C THR A 58 14.03 -7.13 1.76
N SER A 59 15.30 -7.38 2.08
CA SER A 59 15.82 -7.29 3.45
C SER A 59 15.68 -5.87 4.01
N ILE A 60 16.04 -4.86 3.21
CA ILE A 60 15.90 -3.44 3.59
C ILE A 60 14.43 -3.10 3.85
N LYS A 61 13.52 -3.50 2.93
CA LYS A 61 12.07 -3.31 3.11
C LYS A 61 11.61 -3.90 4.43
N ASN A 62 11.92 -5.17 4.70
CA ASN A 62 11.48 -5.87 5.90
C ASN A 62 11.98 -5.20 7.19
N MET A 63 13.26 -4.81 7.22
CA MET A 63 13.83 -4.10 8.37
C MET A 63 13.19 -2.72 8.56
N ALA A 64 12.96 -1.96 7.48
CA ALA A 64 12.26 -0.68 7.56
C ALA A 64 10.84 -0.83 8.10
N LEU A 65 10.09 -1.85 7.66
CA LEU A 65 8.78 -2.18 8.20
C LEU A 65 8.85 -2.55 9.68
N LYS A 66 9.90 -3.25 10.13
CA LYS A 66 10.10 -3.52 11.57
C LYS A 66 10.34 -2.26 12.39
N TYR A 67 11.14 -1.34 11.91
CA TYR A 67 11.33 -0.06 12.58
C TYR A 67 10.01 0.72 12.66
N LEU A 68 9.22 0.77 11.58
CA LEU A 68 7.90 1.41 11.59
C LEU A 68 6.95 0.78 12.61
N ASN A 69 6.91 -0.56 12.69
CA ASN A 69 6.05 -1.29 13.62
C ASN A 69 6.47 -1.14 15.09
N LYS A 70 7.75 -0.85 15.38
CA LYS A 70 8.26 -0.62 16.75
C LYS A 70 7.96 0.80 17.26
N MET A 71 7.36 1.68 16.46
CA MET A 71 7.03 3.06 16.88
C MET A 71 5.87 3.07 17.89
N SER A 72 5.80 4.12 18.71
CA SER A 72 4.72 4.28 19.71
C SER A 72 3.33 4.41 19.09
N LYS A 73 3.26 4.94 17.86
CA LYS A 73 2.06 5.04 17.02
C LYS A 73 2.42 4.56 15.61
N PRO A 74 2.46 3.25 15.37
CA PRO A 74 2.86 2.72 14.08
C PRO A 74 1.85 3.13 12.99
N PRO A 75 2.30 3.39 11.75
CA PRO A 75 1.39 3.61 10.65
C PRO A 75 0.64 2.32 10.30
N ILE A 76 -0.48 2.47 9.60
CA ILE A 76 -1.13 1.35 8.92
C ILE A 76 -0.23 0.92 7.77
N ILE A 77 0.20 -0.33 7.79
CA ILE A 77 1.04 -0.93 6.75
C ILE A 77 0.18 -1.92 5.97
N ILE A 78 0.15 -1.74 4.65
CA ILE A 78 -0.55 -2.62 3.70
C ILE A 78 0.50 -3.10 2.72
N GLU A 79 0.74 -4.42 2.68
CA GLU A 79 1.68 -5.01 1.73
C GLU A 79 0.91 -5.57 0.53
N PHE A 80 1.36 -5.22 -0.68
CA PHE A 80 0.80 -5.74 -1.92
C PHE A 80 1.90 -6.31 -2.80
N SER A 81 1.71 -7.55 -3.25
CA SER A 81 2.65 -8.32 -4.06
C SER A 81 2.12 -8.44 -5.49
N PRO A 82 2.60 -7.62 -6.45
CA PRO A 82 2.01 -7.56 -7.78
C PRO A 82 2.16 -8.84 -8.61
N TRP A 83 3.19 -9.64 -8.34
CA TRP A 83 3.45 -10.91 -9.05
C TRP A 83 2.39 -11.99 -8.82
N GLU A 84 1.61 -11.89 -7.75
CA GLU A 84 0.49 -12.82 -7.49
C GLU A 84 -0.69 -12.60 -8.47
N TRP A 85 -0.70 -11.46 -9.16
CA TRP A 85 -1.83 -11.00 -9.98
C TRP A 85 -1.45 -10.69 -11.44
N SER A 86 -0.18 -10.91 -11.80
CA SER A 86 0.37 -10.51 -13.11
C SER A 86 -0.18 -11.31 -14.29
N ALA A 87 -0.75 -12.49 -14.05
CA ALA A 87 -1.29 -13.35 -15.11
C ALA A 87 -2.78 -13.09 -15.40
N GLN A 88 -3.47 -12.28 -14.60
CA GLN A 88 -4.94 -12.18 -14.63
C GLN A 88 -5.46 -10.85 -15.17
N GLU A 89 -4.62 -9.92 -15.65
CA GLU A 89 -5.03 -8.56 -16.08
C GLU A 89 -5.91 -7.84 -15.04
N ARG A 90 -5.69 -8.14 -13.75
CA ARG A 90 -6.53 -7.65 -12.63
C ARG A 90 -5.73 -7.04 -11.49
N ILE A 91 -4.47 -6.70 -11.75
CA ILE A 91 -3.54 -6.14 -10.76
C ILE A 91 -4.11 -4.88 -10.08
N THR A 92 -4.76 -4.01 -10.84
CA THR A 92 -5.38 -2.78 -10.32
C THR A 92 -6.53 -3.09 -9.37
N GLN A 93 -7.43 -4.00 -9.75
CA GLN A 93 -8.53 -4.42 -8.89
C GLN A 93 -7.99 -5.09 -7.61
N ALA A 94 -7.03 -5.99 -7.76
CA ALA A 94 -6.41 -6.69 -6.65
C ALA A 94 -5.75 -5.74 -5.65
N PHE A 95 -5.08 -4.70 -6.13
CA PHE A 95 -4.49 -3.66 -5.29
C PHE A 95 -5.55 -2.95 -4.43
N PHE A 96 -6.65 -2.51 -5.03
CA PHE A 96 -7.73 -1.83 -4.31
C PHE A 96 -8.50 -2.76 -3.36
N ASP A 97 -8.68 -4.03 -3.74
CA ASP A 97 -9.26 -5.05 -2.87
C ASP A 97 -8.38 -5.30 -1.64
N GLU A 98 -7.06 -5.32 -1.80
CA GLU A 98 -6.12 -5.50 -0.70
C GLU A 98 -6.17 -4.33 0.30
N ILE A 99 -6.26 -3.09 -0.22
CA ILE A 99 -6.48 -1.90 0.62
C ILE A 99 -7.82 -2.00 1.36
N SER A 100 -8.90 -2.35 0.66
CA SER A 100 -10.22 -2.48 1.26
C SER A 100 -10.25 -3.51 2.39
N LYS A 101 -9.63 -4.68 2.17
CA LYS A 101 -9.56 -5.75 3.18
C LYS A 101 -8.75 -5.30 4.38
N SER A 102 -7.57 -4.74 4.14
CA SER A 102 -6.68 -4.28 5.19
C SER A 102 -7.34 -3.22 6.07
N ILE A 103 -7.99 -2.21 5.48
CA ILE A 103 -8.70 -1.17 6.23
C ILE A 103 -9.89 -1.75 7.00
N GLY A 104 -10.69 -2.62 6.37
CA GLY A 104 -11.84 -3.25 7.03
C GLY A 104 -11.46 -4.08 8.26
N ASN A 105 -10.22 -4.55 8.34
CA ASN A 105 -9.71 -5.35 9.45
C ASN A 105 -9.05 -4.51 10.57
N LEU A 106 -8.81 -3.20 10.36
CA LEU A 106 -8.17 -2.35 11.37
C LEU A 106 -9.07 -2.09 12.59
N SER A 107 -10.34 -1.77 12.33
CA SER A 107 -11.35 -1.62 13.36
C SER A 107 -12.75 -1.74 12.74
N PHE A 108 -13.71 -2.28 13.47
CA PHE A 108 -15.11 -2.35 13.02
C PHE A 108 -15.85 -1.00 13.14
N SER A 109 -15.13 0.12 13.14
CA SER A 109 -15.73 1.45 13.16
C SER A 109 -16.51 1.72 11.88
N GLU A 110 -17.58 2.51 11.96
CA GLU A 110 -18.36 2.89 10.77
C GLU A 110 -17.52 3.68 9.75
N ARG A 111 -16.51 4.43 10.23
CA ARG A 111 -15.57 5.14 9.37
C ARG A 111 -14.75 4.17 8.52
N ASP A 112 -14.17 3.15 9.14
CA ASP A 112 -13.29 2.21 8.45
C ASP A 112 -14.07 1.31 7.49
N LYS A 113 -15.29 0.89 7.88
CA LYS A 113 -16.22 0.22 6.96
C LYS A 113 -16.55 1.06 5.74
N LYS A 114 -16.81 2.37 5.93
CA LYS A 114 -17.09 3.29 4.83
C LYS A 114 -15.88 3.45 3.92
N LEU A 115 -14.68 3.61 4.48
CA LEU A 115 -13.43 3.71 3.72
C LEU A 115 -13.13 2.42 2.92
N ALA A 116 -13.26 1.25 3.56
CA ALA A 116 -13.11 -0.03 2.88
C ALA A 116 -14.07 -0.15 1.68
N ASN A 117 -15.34 0.20 1.87
CA ASN A 117 -16.33 0.17 0.79
C ASN A 117 -16.00 1.15 -0.35
N ILE A 118 -15.43 2.31 -0.05
CA ILE A 118 -14.97 3.26 -1.08
C ILE A 118 -13.88 2.62 -1.93
N PHE A 119 -12.83 2.06 -1.33
CA PHE A 119 -11.74 1.41 -2.08
C PHE A 119 -12.22 0.21 -2.89
N LYS A 120 -13.10 -0.63 -2.33
CA LYS A 120 -13.72 -1.74 -3.06
C LYS A 120 -14.50 -1.27 -4.29
N LYS A 121 -15.27 -0.18 -4.17
CA LYS A 121 -15.99 0.42 -5.30
C LYS A 121 -15.03 0.90 -6.37
N TYR A 122 -13.97 1.62 -5.99
CA TYR A 122 -12.94 2.07 -6.95
C TYR A 122 -12.31 0.91 -7.71
N GLY A 123 -11.90 -0.16 -7.03
CA GLY A 123 -11.36 -1.37 -7.67
C GLY A 123 -12.33 -1.98 -8.69
N ASN A 124 -13.60 -2.11 -8.32
CA ASN A 124 -14.64 -2.64 -9.22
C ASN A 124 -14.90 -1.74 -10.43
N TYR A 125 -14.92 -0.43 -10.25
CA TYR A 125 -15.11 0.51 -11.36
C TYR A 125 -13.97 0.45 -12.37
N LEU A 126 -12.73 0.41 -11.89
CA LEU A 126 -11.56 0.33 -12.77
C LEU A 126 -11.54 -0.99 -13.54
N ALA A 127 -11.82 -2.11 -12.88
CA ALA A 127 -11.93 -3.42 -13.54
C ALA A 127 -13.03 -3.47 -14.61
N ALA A 128 -14.21 -2.89 -14.31
CA ALA A 128 -15.30 -2.81 -15.27
C ALA A 128 -14.94 -1.89 -16.45
N SER A 129 -14.22 -0.78 -16.21
CA SER A 129 -13.79 0.13 -17.28
C SER A 129 -12.78 -0.51 -18.22
N GLU A 130 -11.84 -1.32 -17.70
CA GLU A 130 -10.89 -2.09 -18.48
C GLU A 130 -11.61 -3.11 -19.37
N SER A 131 -12.60 -3.82 -18.82
CA SER A 131 -13.45 -4.76 -19.58
C SER A 131 -14.25 -4.08 -20.70
N VAL A 132 -14.74 -2.85 -20.47
CA VAL A 132 -15.48 -2.07 -21.46
C VAL A 132 -14.55 -1.55 -22.57
N LEU A 133 -13.33 -1.12 -22.23
CA LEU A 133 -12.33 -0.63 -23.17
C LEU A 133 -11.85 -1.72 -24.15
N HIS A 134 -11.76 -2.96 -23.71
CA HIS A 134 -11.43 -4.11 -24.57
C HIS A 134 -12.63 -4.66 -25.36
N GLY A 135 -13.87 -4.28 -25.01
CA GLY A 135 -15.09 -4.90 -25.50
C GLY A 135 -15.85 -4.19 -26.63
N SER A 136 -15.76 -2.86 -26.80
CA SER A 136 -16.28 -2.12 -27.98
C SER A 136 -16.01 -0.61 -27.88
N SER A 137 -15.83 0.07 -29.02
CA SER A 137 -15.66 1.52 -29.08
C SER A 137 -16.98 2.24 -28.72
N LEU A 138 -17.15 2.69 -27.47
CA LEU A 138 -18.06 3.74 -26.94
C LEU A 138 -18.16 3.49 -25.41
N ALA A 139 -17.97 4.42 -24.47
CA ALA A 139 -17.74 5.85 -24.52
C ALA A 139 -17.02 6.26 -23.21
N LEU A 140 -15.72 6.58 -23.30
CA LEU A 140 -14.94 7.26 -22.26
C LEU A 140 -15.68 8.44 -21.56
N PRO A 141 -16.52 9.24 -22.26
CA PRO A 141 -17.29 10.31 -21.63
C PRO A 141 -18.23 9.87 -20.48
N ALA A 142 -18.77 8.65 -20.51
CA ALA A 142 -19.68 8.19 -19.46
C ALA A 142 -18.95 7.92 -18.14
N ILE A 143 -17.72 7.38 -18.22
CA ILE A 143 -16.88 7.08 -17.05
C ILE A 143 -16.37 8.37 -16.40
N VAL A 144 -15.92 9.34 -17.20
CA VAL A 144 -15.50 10.66 -16.71
C VAL A 144 -16.66 11.40 -16.03
N SER A 145 -17.88 11.29 -16.57
CA SER A 145 -19.07 11.92 -15.99
C SER A 145 -19.43 11.32 -14.63
N ILE A 146 -19.23 10.02 -14.42
CA ILE A 146 -19.44 9.35 -13.13
C ILE A 146 -18.39 9.80 -12.10
N VAL A 147 -17.11 9.89 -12.50
CA VAL A 147 -16.03 10.34 -11.61
C VAL A 147 -16.23 11.81 -11.20
N ALA A 148 -16.60 12.69 -12.14
CA ALA A 148 -16.92 14.08 -11.84
C ALA A 148 -18.17 14.20 -10.95
N GLY A 149 -19.22 13.42 -11.22
CA GLY A 149 -20.44 13.41 -10.40
C GLY A 149 -20.20 12.92 -8.96
N LEU A 150 -19.35 11.91 -8.76
CA LEU A 150 -18.97 11.42 -7.43
C LEU A 150 -18.04 12.40 -6.69
N GLY A 151 -17.16 13.12 -7.40
CA GLY A 151 -16.33 14.19 -6.82
C GLY A 151 -17.15 15.40 -6.37
N ILE A 152 -18.12 15.83 -7.18
CA ILE A 152 -19.05 16.92 -6.81
C ILE A 152 -19.98 16.46 -5.67
N GLY A 153 -20.52 15.24 -5.75
CA GLY A 153 -21.40 14.69 -4.72
C GLY A 153 -20.71 14.49 -3.36
N THR A 154 -19.43 14.09 -3.34
CA THR A 154 -18.67 14.02 -2.09
C THR A 154 -18.33 15.40 -1.54
N SER A 155 -18.03 16.40 -2.39
CA SER A 155 -17.81 17.79 -1.93
C SER A 155 -19.05 18.41 -1.28
N LEU A 156 -20.25 18.19 -1.85
CA LEU A 156 -21.52 18.70 -1.32
C LEU A 156 -21.94 18.01 -0.02
N LEU A 157 -21.62 16.72 0.14
CA LEU A 157 -21.88 15.97 1.38
C LEU A 157 -20.87 16.27 2.50
N ILE A 158 -19.73 16.87 2.18
CA ILE A 158 -18.72 17.29 3.16
C ILE A 158 -19.00 18.73 3.65
N ASP A 159 -19.55 19.61 2.82
CA ASP A 159 -19.85 21.01 3.15
C ASP A 159 -21.02 21.18 4.16
N ASP A 160 -21.99 20.27 4.13
CA ASP A 160 -23.17 20.31 5.03
C ASP A 160 -22.85 19.89 6.49
N SER A 161 -21.63 19.43 6.77
CA SER A 161 -21.18 19.03 8.12
C SER A 161 -20.46 20.14 8.90
N ARG A 162 -20.35 21.35 8.35
CA ARG A 162 -19.63 22.50 8.95
C ARG A 162 -20.48 23.73 9.24
N THR A 163 -21.79 23.71 8.99
CA THR A 163 -22.69 24.83 9.27
C THR A 163 -23.81 24.42 10.24
N GLY A 164 -23.43 24.09 11.48
CA GLY A 164 -24.38 23.69 12.51
C GLY A 164 -23.84 23.86 13.93
N LYS A 165 -23.81 25.13 14.38
CA LYS A 165 -23.44 25.67 15.71
C LYS A 165 -21.97 25.97 15.95
#